data_AF-A0A026WI82-F1
#
_entry.id   AF-A0A026WI82-F1
#
_cell.length_a   1.000
_cell.length_b   1.000
_cell.length_c   1.000
_cell.angle_alpha   90.00
_cell.angle_beta   90.00
_cell.angle_gamma   90.00
#
_symmetry.space_group_name_H-M   'P 1'
#
loop_
_entity.id
_entity.type
_entity.pdbx_description
1 polymer ?
#
loop_
_entity_poly.entity_id
_entity_poly.type
_entity_poly.pdbx_seq_one_letter_code
_entity_poly.pdbx_strand_id
1 'polypeptide(L)'
;NESLNSLIWTFAPKHLHAGVKVVEIATFLAVIIFNKGFMPIFKLMNVMGVSIGQQAVMYANSRNEARITRSERRSTNFSRDQRMNRREERSALQDFYEQEECPLYGPGLAD
;
A
#
# COMPACT_ATOMS: atom_id res chain seq x y z
N ASN A 1 -5.08 -2.19 1.18
CA ASN A 1 -4.16 -1.06 1.46
C ASN A 1 -2.95 -1.54 2.24
N GLU A 2 -2.01 -2.21 1.58
CA GLU A 2 -0.78 -2.64 2.26
C GLU A 2 0.39 -1.68 2.06
N SER A 3 0.40 -0.93 0.96
CA SER A 3 1.41 0.08 0.69
C SER A 3 0.86 1.48 0.91
N LEU A 4 1.75 2.40 1.28
CA LEU A 4 1.45 3.83 1.27
C LEU A 4 0.83 4.24 -0.07
N ASN A 5 1.40 3.73 -1.18
CA ASN A 5 0.90 3.98 -2.53
C ASN A 5 -0.56 3.53 -2.69
N SER A 6 -0.90 2.30 -2.27
CA SER A 6 -2.28 1.81 -2.31
C SER A 6 -3.24 2.70 -1.51
N LEU A 7 -2.78 3.32 -0.41
CA LEU A 7 -3.58 4.21 0.42
C LEU A 7 -3.76 5.60 -0.21
N ILE A 8 -2.73 6.14 -0.87
CA ILE A 8 -2.83 7.37 -1.67
C ILE A 8 -3.93 7.21 -2.73
N TRP A 9 -3.89 6.10 -3.48
CA TRP A 9 -4.86 5.84 -4.54
C TRP A 9 -6.27 5.51 -4.05
N THR A 10 -6.47 5.27 -2.75
CA THR A 10 -7.84 5.24 -2.19
C THR A 10 -8.45 6.63 -1.99
N PHE A 11 -7.62 7.67 -1.81
CA PHE A 11 -8.09 9.05 -1.67
C PHE A 11 -8.14 9.79 -3.01
N ALA A 12 -7.17 9.52 -3.91
CA ALA A 12 -7.12 10.08 -5.24
C ALA A 12 -7.07 8.95 -6.28
N PRO A 13 -8.19 8.33 -6.68
CA PRO A 13 -8.17 7.16 -7.55
C PRO A 13 -7.50 7.44 -8.90
N LYS A 14 -6.62 6.53 -9.36
CA LYS A 14 -5.83 6.71 -10.60
C LYS A 14 -6.66 6.91 -11.88
N HIS A 15 -7.86 6.35 -11.91
CA HIS A 15 -8.77 6.44 -13.06
C HIS A 15 -9.58 7.74 -13.07
N LEU A 16 -9.48 8.56 -12.02
CA LEU A 16 -10.09 9.88 -11.93
C LEU A 16 -9.02 10.95 -12.03
N HIS A 17 -9.30 11.99 -12.80
CA HIS A 17 -8.42 13.15 -12.85
C HIS A 17 -8.46 13.89 -11.50
N ALA A 18 -7.30 14.06 -10.88
CA ALA A 18 -7.13 14.82 -9.64
C ALA A 18 -6.01 15.84 -9.85
N GLY A 19 -6.28 17.11 -9.50
CA GLY A 19 -5.26 18.15 -9.54
C GLY A 19 -4.15 17.90 -8.51
N VAL A 20 -2.98 18.52 -8.73
CA VAL A 20 -1.78 18.34 -7.89
C VAL A 20 -2.07 18.53 -6.39
N LYS A 21 -2.83 19.58 -6.02
CA LYS A 21 -3.22 19.85 -4.63
C LYS A 21 -4.03 18.72 -3.99
N VAL A 22 -4.90 18.07 -4.77
CA VAL A 22 -5.72 16.94 -4.27
C VAL A 22 -4.84 15.73 -3.99
N VAL A 23 -3.91 15.43 -4.90
CA VAL A 23 -2.94 14.34 -4.73
C VAL A 23 -2.02 14.60 -3.54
N GLU A 24 -1.61 15.85 -3.33
CA GLU A 24 -0.80 16.26 -2.19
C GLU A 24 -1.53 16.03 -0.85
N ILE A 25 -2.79 16.49 -0.74
CA ILE A 25 -3.63 16.25 0.45
C ILE A 25 -3.86 14.75 0.67
N ALA A 26 -4.16 14.00 -0.38
CA ALA A 26 -4.30 12.54 -0.34
C ALA A 26 -3.01 11.87 0.19
N THR A 27 -1.85 12.39 -0.19
CA THR A 27 -0.55 11.91 0.27
C THR A 27 -0.35 12.18 1.75
N PHE A 28 -0.63 13.39 2.23
CA PHE A 28 -0.55 13.70 3.66
C PHE A 28 -1.48 12.82 4.51
N LEU A 29 -2.73 12.64 4.07
CA LEU A 29 -3.69 11.73 4.72
C LEU A 29 -3.18 10.29 4.76
N ALA A 30 -2.66 9.80 3.63
CA ALA A 30 -2.13 8.46 3.53
C ALA A 30 -0.92 8.26 4.46
N VAL A 31 0.02 9.21 4.53
CA VAL A 31 1.18 9.13 5.42
C VAL A 31 0.76 9.08 6.89
N ILE A 32 -0.21 9.90 7.30
CA ILE A 32 -0.74 9.91 8.66
C ILE A 32 -1.37 8.55 9.00
N ILE A 33 -2.25 8.05 8.14
CA ILE A 33 -2.99 6.80 8.38
C ILE A 33 -2.07 5.58 8.32
N PHE A 34 -1.08 5.59 7.42
CA PHE A 34 -0.11 4.51 7.32
C PHE A 34 0.71 4.37 8.61
N ASN A 35 1.26 5.48 9.11
CA ASN A 35 2.15 5.46 10.28
C ASN A 35 1.39 5.40 11.61
N LYS A 36 0.39 6.26 11.80
CA LYS A 36 -0.25 6.46 13.11
C LYS A 36 -1.68 5.94 13.19
N GLY A 37 -2.33 5.68 12.05
CA GLY A 37 -3.67 5.09 12.00
C GLY A 37 -4.73 6.16 11.89
N PHE A 38 -5.97 5.83 12.25
CA PHE A 38 -7.11 6.73 12.06
C PHE A 38 -7.27 7.79 13.16
N MET A 39 -6.67 7.60 14.34
CA MET A 39 -6.83 8.54 15.47
C MET A 39 -6.41 9.99 15.15
N PRO A 40 -5.28 10.27 14.47
CA PRO A 40 -4.91 11.65 14.17
C PRO A 40 -5.84 12.35 13.18
N ILE A 41 -6.66 11.61 12.43
CA ILE A 41 -7.66 12.20 11.52
C ILE A 41 -8.70 13.00 12.29
N PHE A 42 -8.98 12.63 13.55
CA PHE A 42 -9.86 13.41 14.42
C PHE A 42 -9.33 14.82 14.68
N LYS A 43 -8.02 14.99 14.80
CA LYS A 43 -7.43 16.34 14.93
C LYS A 43 -7.67 17.16 13.66
N LEU A 44 -7.52 16.54 12.48
CA LEU A 44 -7.79 17.19 11.21
C LEU A 44 -9.26 17.59 11.07
N MET A 45 -10.18 16.68 11.40
CA MET A 45 -11.63 16.93 11.37
C MET A 45 -12.01 18.07 12.31
N ASN A 46 -11.45 18.10 13.52
CA ASN A 46 -11.67 19.19 14.47
C ASN A 46 -11.18 20.55 13.94
N VAL A 47 -10.00 20.60 13.30
CA VAL A 47 -9.48 21.83 12.67
C VAL A 47 -10.39 22.31 11.53
N MET A 48 -11.05 21.39 10.82
CA MET A 48 -12.04 21.72 9.78
C MET A 48 -13.43 22.04 10.35
N GLY A 49 -13.60 22.08 11.68
CA GLY A 49 -14.89 22.36 12.32
C GLY A 49 -15.88 21.19 12.29
N VAL A 50 -15.41 19.98 12.02
CA VAL A 50 -16.25 18.78 11.97
C VAL A 50 -16.35 18.16 13.36
N SER A 51 -17.57 18.01 13.87
CA SER A 51 -17.83 17.34 15.14
C SER A 51 -17.63 15.83 15.01
N ILE A 52 -16.98 15.23 16.02
CA ILE A 52 -16.67 13.80 16.02
C ILE A 52 -17.73 13.06 16.83
N GLY A 53 -18.54 12.25 16.14
CA GLY A 53 -19.50 11.37 16.79
C GLY A 53 -18.87 10.09 17.33
N GLN A 54 -19.56 9.44 18.27
CA GLN A 54 -19.15 8.17 18.87
C GLN A 54 -18.89 7.07 17.82
N GLN A 55 -19.70 7.02 16.75
CA GLN A 55 -19.54 6.06 15.66
C GLN A 55 -18.20 6.20 14.92
N ALA A 56 -17.72 7.44 14.76
CA ALA A 56 -16.42 7.68 14.12
C ALA A 56 -15.27 7.13 14.99
N VAL A 57 -15.37 7.29 16.31
CA VAL A 57 -14.41 6.74 17.27
C VAL A 57 -14.40 5.21 17.23
N MET A 58 -15.57 4.58 17.27
CA MET A 58 -15.68 3.12 17.17
C MET A 58 -15.09 2.58 15.86
N TYR A 59 -15.39 3.25 14.74
CA TYR A 59 -14.83 2.91 13.44
C TYR A 59 -13.30 3.03 13.42
N ALA A 60 -12.74 4.13 13.93
CA ALA A 60 -11.30 4.34 13.96
C ALA A 60 -10.58 3.27 14.79
N ASN A 61 -11.15 2.90 15.95
CA ASN A 61 -10.60 1.84 16.81
C ASN A 61 -10.59 0.50 16.09
N SER A 62 -11.74 0.06 15.54
CA SER A 62 -11.85 -1.20 14.79
C SER A 62 -10.86 -1.26 13.62
N ARG A 63 -10.72 -0.17 12.85
CA ARG A 63 -9.78 -0.11 11.73
C ARG A 63 -8.33 -0.16 12.18
N ASN A 64 -8.01 0.48 13.31
CA ASN A 64 -6.67 0.47 13.86
C ASN A 64 -6.27 -0.91 14.39
N GLU A 65 -7.18 -1.58 15.10
CA GLU A 65 -7.00 -2.95 15.58
C GLU A 65 -6.75 -3.90 14.40
N ALA A 66 -7.62 -3.89 13.39
CA ALA A 66 -7.44 -4.72 12.20
C ALA A 66 -6.12 -4.44 11.46
N ARG A 67 -5.60 -3.20 11.52
CA ARG A 67 -4.30 -2.85 10.96
C ARG A 67 -3.15 -3.46 11.78
N ILE A 68 -3.20 -3.35 13.11
CA ILE A 68 -2.19 -3.91 14.02
C ILE A 68 -2.15 -5.42 13.88
N THR A 69 -3.29 -6.12 13.97
CA THR A 69 -3.37 -7.58 13.82
C THR A 69 -2.81 -8.06 12.48
N ARG A 70 -3.08 -7.34 11.39
CA ARG A 70 -2.50 -7.66 10.07
C ARG A 70 -0.99 -7.43 10.03
N SER A 71 -0.51 -6.38 10.68
CA SER A 71 0.93 -6.08 10.77
C SER A 71 1.66 -7.18 11.53
N GLU A 72 1.15 -7.56 12.69
CA GLU A 72 1.69 -8.63 13.53
C GLU A 72 1.72 -9.97 12.79
N ARG A 73 0.62 -10.30 12.09
CA ARG A 73 0.56 -11.51 11.25
C ARG A 73 1.67 -11.54 10.20
N ARG A 74 1.99 -10.40 9.58
CA ARG A 74 3.04 -10.31 8.54
C ARG A 74 4.45 -10.22 9.08
N SER A 75 4.62 -9.76 10.31
CA SER A 75 5.93 -9.76 10.99
C SER A 75 6.29 -11.12 11.56
N THR A 76 5.37 -12.09 11.55
CA THR A 76 5.72 -13.48 11.88
C THR A 76 6.78 -14.02 10.93
N ASN A 77 7.76 -14.75 11.49
CA ASN A 77 8.84 -15.37 10.70
C ASN A 77 8.27 -16.25 9.59
N PHE A 78 7.25 -17.04 9.90
CA PHE A 78 6.54 -17.87 8.92
C PHE A 78 6.03 -17.07 7.71
N SER A 79 5.38 -15.93 7.94
CA SER A 79 4.88 -15.09 6.85
C SER A 79 6.02 -14.39 6.08
N ARG A 80 7.14 -14.10 6.73
CA ARG A 80 8.33 -13.52 6.08
C ARG A 80 9.01 -14.56 5.19
N ASP A 81 9.25 -15.75 5.71
CA ASP A 81 9.98 -16.81 5.02
C ASP A 81 9.15 -17.32 3.82
N GLN A 82 7.82 -17.44 3.98
CA GLN A 82 6.92 -17.73 2.85
C GLN A 82 6.97 -16.66 1.75
N ARG A 83 7.17 -15.38 2.10
CA ARG A 83 7.35 -14.31 1.10
C ARG A 83 8.71 -14.39 0.41
N MET A 84 9.75 -14.78 1.13
CA MET A 84 11.09 -14.98 0.59
C MET A 84 11.08 -16.12 -0.43
N ASN A 85 10.58 -17.30 -0.06
CA ASN A 85 10.49 -18.45 -0.96
C ASN A 85 9.70 -18.13 -2.24
N ARG A 86 8.52 -17.49 -2.13
CA ARG A 86 7.74 -17.09 -3.32
C ARG A 86 8.49 -16.10 -4.22
N ARG A 87 9.35 -15.26 -3.65
CA ARG A 87 10.16 -14.31 -4.42
C ARG A 87 11.31 -15.03 -5.11
N GLU A 88 11.94 -15.99 -4.44
CA GLU A 88 12.96 -16.87 -5.02
C GLU A 88 12.39 -17.72 -6.16
N GLU A 89 11.23 -18.35 -5.97
CA GLU A 89 10.53 -19.11 -7.02
C GLU A 89 10.24 -18.25 -8.26
N ARG A 90 9.77 -17.01 -8.05
CA ARG A 90 9.55 -16.07 -9.16
C ARG A 90 10.83 -15.63 -9.83
N SER A 91 11.90 -15.41 -9.07
CA SER A 91 13.21 -15.04 -9.62
C SER A 91 13.76 -16.19 -10.47
N ALA A 92 13.72 -17.43 -9.95
CA ALA A 92 14.15 -18.61 -10.68
C ALA A 92 13.35 -18.84 -11.97
N LEU A 93 12.03 -18.59 -11.93
CA LEU A 93 11.19 -18.65 -13.12
C LEU A 93 11.54 -17.54 -14.13
N GLN A 94 11.84 -16.34 -13.67
CA GLN A 94 12.27 -15.23 -14.52
C GLN A 94 13.64 -15.52 -15.16
N ASP A 95 14.61 -16.02 -14.38
CA ASP A 95 15.93 -16.42 -14.86
C ASP A 95 15.82 -17.54 -15.92
N PHE A 96 14.86 -18.47 -15.74
CA PHE A 96 14.56 -19.51 -16.72
C PHE A 96 14.04 -18.93 -18.04
N TYR A 97 13.06 -18.01 -18.00
CA TYR A 97 12.56 -17.36 -19.20
C TYR A 97 13.63 -16.50 -19.89
N GLU A 98 14.47 -15.79 -19.13
CA GLU A 98 15.58 -15.02 -19.70
C GLU A 98 16.61 -15.91 -20.40
N GLN A 99 16.87 -17.12 -19.88
CA GLN A 99 17.72 -18.11 -20.56
C GLN A 99 17.08 -18.68 -21.82
N GLU A 100 15.78 -18.99 -21.80
CA GLU A 100 15.04 -19.47 -22.98
C GLU A 100 14.85 -18.40 -24.07
N GLU A 101 14.72 -17.13 -23.68
CA GLU A 101 14.55 -15.98 -24.58
C GLU A 101 15.88 -15.40 -25.09
N CYS A 102 17.01 -15.72 -24.45
CA CYS A 102 18.36 -15.31 -24.86
C CYS A 102 18.69 -15.62 -26.34
N PRO A 103 18.23 -16.74 -26.96
CA PRO A 103 18.38 -16.97 -28.39
C PRO A 103 17.52 -16.05 -29.28
N LEU A 104 16.45 -15.44 -28.76
CA LEU A 104 15.47 -14.65 -29.52
C LEU A 104 15.81 -13.15 -29.57
N TYR A 105 16.49 -12.63 -28.54
CA TYR A 105 16.85 -11.20 -28.40
C TYR A 105 18.35 -10.92 -28.48
N GLY A 106 19.12 -11.80 -29.15
CA GLY A 106 20.53 -11.54 -29.45
C GLY A 106 20.67 -10.28 -30.32
N PRO A 107 21.65 -9.39 -30.06
CA PRO A 107 21.89 -8.24 -30.91
C PRO A 107 22.19 -8.71 -32.35
N GLY A 108 21.29 -8.36 -33.27
CA GLY A 108 21.39 -8.73 -34.70
C GLY A 108 20.51 -9.90 -35.17
N LEU A 109 19.54 -10.37 -34.38
CA LEU A 109 18.59 -11.42 -34.79
C LEU A 109 17.19 -10.89 -35.19
N ALA A 110 16.97 -9.58 -35.11
CA ALA A 110 15.78 -8.91 -35.60
C ALA A 110 16.15 -7.94 -36.73
N ASP A 111 16.49 -8.50 -37.89
CA ASP A 111 16.52 -7.81 -39.19
C ASP A 111 15.33 -8.30 -40.04
#